data_AF-A0A6J6NDA8-F1
#
_entry.id   AF-A0A6J6NDA8-F1
#
_cell.length_a   1.000
_cell.length_b   1.000
_cell.length_c   1.000
_cell.angle_alpha   90.00
_cell.angle_beta   90.00
_cell.angle_gamma   90.00
#
_symmetry.space_group_name_H-M   'P 1'
#
loop_
_entity.id
_entity.type
_entity.pdbx_description
1 polymer ?
#
loop_
_entity_poly.entity_id
_entity_poly.type
_entity_poly.pdbx_seq_one_letter_code
_entity_poly.pdbx_strand_id
1 'polypeptide(L)'
;MRYQFVDCRWALDDPALGQAQYLAGHIPGASFLDVAHDLSDLTRTGEGRHPLPTAEQFAEAASRAGIGEGVFVVAYGSMAGAERLWWLLRHFGHDACGVIDLAAWRGPLAEGEEPITAATFVPAERDDDVIARDALAQTLDRHVIVDARLPPRYRGEPNPVDAYPGRIPGALNAPWNEPLPDLPSRRPRRLLRIRHHRMRRPPQAAPRGARQPSLPRLVVRLGADRPPARLRLGRERNGFGRL
;
A
#
# COMPACT_ATOMS: atom_id res chain seq x y z
N MET A 1 -1.40 -20.54 -16.24
CA MET A 1 -1.20 -19.32 -15.42
C MET A 1 -0.39 -19.71 -14.20
N ARG A 2 0.75 -19.04 -13.96
CA ARG A 2 1.62 -19.32 -12.80
C ARG A 2 1.19 -18.43 -11.64
N TYR A 3 1.17 -18.93 -10.42
CA TYR A 3 0.90 -18.13 -9.23
C TYR A 3 2.20 -17.83 -8.49
N GLN A 4 2.34 -16.62 -7.97
CA GLN A 4 3.40 -16.25 -7.04
C GLN A 4 2.76 -15.70 -5.77
N PHE A 5 2.91 -16.41 -4.66
CA PHE A 5 2.54 -15.90 -3.35
C PHE A 5 3.62 -14.95 -2.86
N VAL A 6 3.22 -13.85 -2.23
CA VAL A 6 4.18 -12.86 -1.70
C VAL A 6 3.77 -12.47 -0.29
N ASP A 7 4.66 -12.71 0.65
CA ASP A 7 4.53 -12.28 2.03
C ASP A 7 5.02 -10.84 2.19
N CYS A 8 4.13 -9.98 2.67
CA CYS A 8 4.40 -8.58 2.99
C CYS A 8 4.02 -8.29 4.45
N ARG A 9 4.14 -9.26 5.35
CA ARG A 9 4.05 -9.02 6.80
C ARG A 9 5.14 -8.05 7.22
N TRP A 10 4.77 -7.06 8.02
CA TRP A 10 5.66 -6.07 8.58
C TRP A 10 5.10 -5.49 9.87
N ALA A 11 5.94 -4.80 10.64
CA ALA A 11 5.54 -4.03 11.80
C ALA A 11 6.21 -2.66 11.78
N LEU A 12 5.56 -1.69 12.42
CA LEU A 12 6.04 -0.30 12.45
C LEU A 12 7.16 -0.10 13.49
N ASP A 13 7.11 -0.86 14.57
CA ASP A 13 7.98 -0.79 15.75
C ASP A 13 9.12 -1.81 15.72
N ASP A 14 9.00 -2.86 14.90
CA ASP A 14 10.04 -3.87 14.71
C ASP A 14 10.23 -4.19 13.22
N PRO A 15 11.26 -3.62 12.57
CA PRO A 15 11.57 -3.88 11.17
C PRO A 15 11.92 -5.35 10.87
N ALA A 16 12.43 -6.11 11.84
CA ALA A 16 12.84 -7.50 11.62
C ALA A 16 11.66 -8.48 11.75
N LEU A 17 10.55 -8.07 12.36
CA LEU A 17 9.43 -8.96 12.67
C LEU A 17 8.83 -9.61 11.42
N GLY A 18 8.71 -8.87 10.32
CA GLY A 18 8.15 -9.39 9.06
C GLY A 18 8.95 -10.57 8.52
N GLN A 19 10.27 -10.40 8.40
CA GLN A 19 11.17 -11.44 7.92
C GLN A 19 11.21 -12.63 8.89
N ALA A 20 11.27 -12.37 10.20
CA ALA A 20 11.24 -13.43 11.20
C ALA A 20 9.95 -14.27 11.12
N GLN A 21 8.80 -13.62 10.91
CA GLN A 21 7.51 -14.29 10.73
C GLN A 21 7.44 -15.10 9.44
N TYR A 22 8.03 -14.60 8.35
CA TYR A 22 8.17 -15.34 7.10
C TYR A 22 9.00 -16.61 7.33
N LEU A 23 10.21 -16.49 7.88
CA LEU A 23 11.10 -17.62 8.13
C LEU A 23 10.49 -18.66 9.08
N ALA A 24 9.67 -18.23 10.04
CA ALA A 24 8.99 -19.12 10.98
C ALA A 24 7.74 -19.82 10.41
N GLY A 25 7.21 -19.39 9.26
CA GLY A 25 5.99 -19.96 8.71
C GLY A 25 5.36 -19.10 7.62
N HIS A 26 5.40 -19.56 6.37
CA HIS A 26 4.85 -18.88 5.20
C HIS A 26 4.11 -19.86 4.26
N ILE A 27 3.36 -19.35 3.29
CA ILE A 27 2.74 -20.19 2.25
C ILE A 27 3.87 -20.80 1.40
N PRO A 28 3.91 -22.13 1.16
CA PRO A 28 4.98 -22.75 0.37
C PRO A 28 5.17 -22.10 -1.00
N GLY A 29 6.43 -21.85 -1.36
CA GLY A 29 6.85 -21.16 -2.57
C GLY A 29 6.60 -19.64 -2.57
N ALA A 30 6.20 -19.05 -1.44
CA ALA A 30 6.06 -17.61 -1.34
C ALA A 30 7.42 -16.91 -1.32
N SER A 31 7.50 -15.75 -1.96
CA SER A 31 8.61 -14.82 -1.76
C SER A 31 8.29 -13.89 -0.59
N PHE A 32 9.32 -13.27 0.00
CA PHE A 32 9.17 -12.20 0.99
C PHE A 32 9.57 -10.86 0.36
N LEU A 33 8.73 -9.84 0.53
CA LEU A 33 9.06 -8.46 0.19
C LEU A 33 8.85 -7.54 1.38
N ASP A 34 9.91 -6.87 1.80
CA ASP A 34 9.91 -5.98 2.96
C ASP A 34 9.27 -4.62 2.59
N VAL A 35 8.33 -4.16 3.42
CA VAL A 35 7.59 -2.92 3.12
C VAL A 35 8.49 -1.68 3.13
N ALA A 36 9.49 -1.65 4.00
CA ALA A 36 10.40 -0.53 4.18
C ALA A 36 11.53 -0.54 3.14
N HIS A 37 12.10 -1.71 2.84
CA HIS A 37 13.27 -1.84 1.97
C HIS A 37 12.91 -2.07 0.50
N ASP A 38 11.90 -2.90 0.22
CA ASP A 38 11.57 -3.32 -1.15
C ASP A 38 10.41 -2.53 -1.74
N LEU A 39 9.45 -2.17 -0.89
CA LEU A 39 8.21 -1.51 -1.32
C LEU A 39 8.21 0.00 -1.02
N SER A 40 9.36 0.57 -0.64
CA SER A 40 9.51 1.99 -0.33
C SER A 40 10.92 2.50 -0.65
N ASP A 41 11.05 3.80 -0.92
CA ASP A 41 12.36 4.46 -1.00
C ASP A 41 12.58 5.35 0.23
N LEU A 42 13.24 4.80 1.25
CA LEU A 42 13.53 5.53 2.49
C LEU A 42 14.62 6.59 2.35
N THR A 43 15.32 6.67 1.21
CA THR A 43 16.27 7.77 0.96
C THR A 43 15.54 9.09 0.71
N ARG A 44 14.25 9.03 0.33
CA ARG A 44 13.41 10.20 0.06
C ARG A 44 12.89 10.83 1.33
N THR A 45 13.53 11.91 1.75
CA THR A 45 13.10 12.67 2.93
C THR A 45 11.90 13.58 2.63
N GLY A 46 10.98 13.68 3.59
CA GLY A 46 9.83 14.59 3.50
C GLY A 46 8.61 14.06 2.72
N GLU A 47 8.66 12.84 2.21
CA GLU A 47 7.60 12.21 1.39
C GLU A 47 6.71 11.24 2.17
N GLY A 48 6.68 11.38 3.50
CA GLY A 48 6.01 10.42 4.40
C GLY A 48 6.97 9.34 4.90
N ARG A 49 6.41 8.27 5.46
CA ARG A 49 7.18 7.19 6.11
C ARG A 49 7.53 6.03 5.19
N HIS A 50 6.78 5.88 4.10
CA HIS A 50 6.97 4.85 3.08
C HIS A 50 6.85 5.52 1.71
N PRO A 51 7.85 6.35 1.32
CA PRO A 51 7.83 7.02 0.02
C PRO A 51 7.75 6.01 -1.12
N LEU A 52 7.22 6.44 -2.27
CA LEU A 52 7.13 5.60 -3.45
C LEU A 52 8.54 5.23 -3.96
N PRO A 53 8.84 3.94 -4.20
CA PRO A 53 10.08 3.53 -4.87
C PRO A 53 10.09 4.03 -6.32
N THR A 54 11.28 4.12 -6.93
CA THR A 54 11.37 4.32 -8.38
C THR A 54 10.92 3.06 -9.13
N ALA A 55 10.62 3.21 -10.42
CA ALA A 55 10.28 2.09 -11.28
C ALA A 55 11.39 1.03 -11.31
N GLU A 56 12.65 1.44 -11.28
CA GLU A 56 13.82 0.56 -11.28
C GLU A 56 13.96 -0.21 -9.97
N GLN A 57 13.84 0.48 -8.83
CA GLN A 57 13.88 -0.15 -7.50
C GLN A 57 12.77 -1.20 -7.36
N PHE A 58 11.55 -0.85 -7.78
CA PHE A 58 10.44 -1.80 -7.72
C PHE A 58 10.60 -2.95 -8.71
N ALA A 59 11.09 -2.69 -9.93
CA ALA A 59 11.35 -3.74 -10.91
C ALA A 59 12.39 -4.74 -10.40
N GLU A 60 13.45 -4.29 -9.72
CA GLU A 60 14.44 -5.16 -9.09
C GLU A 60 13.81 -6.04 -8.00
N ALA A 61 13.06 -5.43 -7.08
CA ALA A 61 12.37 -6.17 -6.00
C ALA A 61 11.37 -7.18 -6.55
N ALA A 62 10.52 -6.78 -7.50
CA ALA A 62 9.53 -7.64 -8.13
C ALA A 62 10.18 -8.80 -8.91
N SER A 63 11.26 -8.50 -9.64
CA SER A 63 12.04 -9.51 -10.38
C SER A 63 12.61 -10.58 -9.44
N ARG A 64 13.23 -10.17 -8.34
CA ARG A 64 13.75 -11.08 -7.29
C ARG A 64 12.66 -11.92 -6.65
N ALA A 65 11.46 -11.36 -6.50
CA ALA A 65 10.28 -12.05 -5.98
C ALA A 65 9.61 -13.02 -6.99
N GLY A 66 10.19 -13.21 -8.18
CA GLY A 66 9.66 -14.10 -9.21
C GLY A 66 8.47 -13.52 -9.99
N ILE A 67 8.27 -12.20 -9.92
CA ILE A 67 7.15 -11.52 -10.56
C ILE A 67 7.57 -11.02 -11.94
N GLY A 68 6.78 -11.38 -12.96
CA GLY A 68 6.99 -10.99 -14.34
C GLY A 68 5.76 -11.28 -15.20
N GLU A 69 5.94 -11.31 -16.51
CA GLU A 69 4.85 -11.62 -17.45
C GLU A 69 4.25 -13.01 -17.21
N GLY A 70 2.92 -13.12 -17.29
CA GLY A 70 2.20 -14.40 -17.14
C GLY A 70 2.09 -14.95 -15.71
N VAL A 71 2.59 -14.22 -14.71
CA VAL A 71 2.48 -14.52 -13.28
C VAL A 71 1.25 -13.81 -12.70
N PHE A 72 0.43 -14.54 -11.95
CA PHE A 72 -0.62 -13.97 -11.11
C PHE A 72 -0.11 -13.86 -9.67
N VAL A 73 -0.01 -12.64 -9.15
CA VAL A 73 0.53 -12.39 -7.81
C VAL A 73 -0.57 -12.46 -6.76
N VAL A 74 -0.31 -13.20 -5.68
CA VAL A 74 -1.20 -13.28 -4.52
C VAL A 74 -0.46 -12.80 -3.28
N ALA A 75 -0.69 -11.54 -2.91
CA ALA A 75 -0.06 -10.94 -1.73
C ALA A 75 -0.84 -11.28 -0.45
N TYR A 76 -0.13 -11.48 0.66
CA TYR A 76 -0.71 -11.55 2.00
C TYR A 76 0.22 -10.84 2.99
N GLY A 77 -0.33 -10.38 4.12
CA GLY A 77 0.47 -9.55 5.03
C GLY A 77 -0.32 -8.96 6.18
N SER A 78 0.37 -8.14 6.95
CA SER A 78 -0.15 -7.36 8.08
C SER A 78 -0.09 -5.86 7.77
N MET A 79 -0.80 -5.04 8.55
CA MET A 79 -0.68 -3.58 8.53
C MET A 79 -0.75 -2.91 7.14
N ALA A 80 -1.50 -3.52 6.21
CA ALA A 80 -1.63 -3.13 4.81
C ALA A 80 -0.39 -3.30 3.91
N GLY A 81 0.57 -4.14 4.29
CA GLY A 81 1.74 -4.45 3.45
C GLY A 81 1.33 -5.12 2.13
N ALA A 82 0.42 -6.10 2.19
CA ALA A 82 -0.10 -6.78 1.00
C ALA A 82 -0.85 -5.83 0.04
N GLU A 83 -1.66 -4.92 0.59
CA GLU A 83 -2.38 -3.91 -0.19
C GLU A 83 -1.44 -2.83 -0.75
N ARG A 84 -0.25 -2.65 -0.16
CA ARG A 84 0.80 -1.80 -0.73
C ARG A 84 1.45 -2.48 -1.93
N LEU A 85 1.85 -3.75 -1.82
CA LEU A 85 2.35 -4.51 -2.98
C LEU A 85 1.32 -4.57 -4.11
N TRP A 86 0.06 -4.92 -3.79
CA TRP A 86 -1.03 -4.93 -4.77
C TRP A 86 -1.17 -3.60 -5.51
N TRP A 87 -1.07 -2.48 -4.80
CA TRP A 87 -1.14 -1.18 -5.41
C TRP A 87 0.10 -0.87 -6.25
N LEU A 88 1.31 -1.16 -5.76
CA LEU A 88 2.56 -0.93 -6.51
C LEU A 88 2.63 -1.75 -7.80
N LEU A 89 2.19 -3.01 -7.76
CA LEU A 89 2.08 -3.85 -8.95
C LEU A 89 1.24 -3.15 -10.02
N ARG A 90 0.04 -2.69 -9.65
CA ARG A 90 -0.84 -1.95 -10.56
C ARG A 90 -0.23 -0.63 -10.99
N HIS A 91 0.33 0.14 -10.06
CA HIS A 91 0.98 1.41 -10.35
C HIS A 91 2.07 1.23 -11.42
N PHE A 92 2.84 0.14 -11.36
CA PHE A 92 3.86 -0.21 -12.35
C PHE A 92 3.38 -1.20 -13.43
N GLY A 93 2.08 -1.25 -13.71
CA GLY A 93 1.52 -1.90 -14.91
C GLY A 93 1.21 -3.40 -14.81
N HIS A 94 1.31 -4.00 -13.62
CA HIS A 94 1.02 -5.41 -13.38
C HIS A 94 -0.36 -5.61 -12.71
N ASP A 95 -1.38 -5.83 -13.55
CA ASP A 95 -2.78 -5.95 -13.10
C ASP A 95 -3.20 -7.35 -12.64
N ALA A 96 -2.42 -8.39 -12.96
CA ALA A 96 -2.69 -9.78 -12.61
C ALA A 96 -2.35 -10.06 -11.13
N CYS A 97 -3.04 -9.39 -10.20
CA CYS A 97 -2.73 -9.49 -8.78
C CYS A 97 -3.96 -9.44 -7.87
N GLY A 98 -3.83 -10.06 -6.69
CA GLY A 98 -4.85 -10.09 -5.65
C GLY A 98 -4.24 -10.13 -4.25
N VAL A 99 -5.11 -9.93 -3.25
CA VAL A 99 -4.73 -10.00 -1.83
C VAL A 99 -5.57 -11.05 -1.12
N ILE A 100 -4.93 -11.84 -0.26
CA ILE A 100 -5.60 -12.76 0.65
C ILE A 100 -5.20 -12.48 2.09
N ASP A 101 -6.01 -12.97 3.01
CA ASP A 101 -5.61 -13.12 4.41
C ASP A 101 -4.88 -14.44 4.56
N LEU A 102 -3.75 -14.48 5.28
CA LEU A 102 -3.05 -15.73 5.58
C LEU A 102 -3.98 -16.71 6.31
N ALA A 103 -4.91 -16.21 7.14
CA ALA A 103 -5.92 -17.02 7.80
C ALA A 103 -6.95 -17.66 6.83
N ALA A 104 -6.90 -17.36 5.53
CA ALA A 104 -7.68 -18.06 4.49
C ALA A 104 -6.92 -19.27 3.91
N TRP A 105 -5.59 -19.36 4.11
CA TRP A 105 -4.81 -20.53 3.73
C TRP A 105 -5.21 -21.73 4.62
N ARG A 106 -5.31 -22.91 4.00
CA ARG A 106 -5.72 -24.16 4.67
C ARG A 106 -4.69 -25.28 4.51
N GLY A 107 -3.64 -25.03 3.74
CA GLY A 107 -2.53 -25.96 3.58
C GLY A 107 -1.50 -25.81 4.70
N PRO A 108 -0.44 -26.64 4.68
CA PRO A 108 0.70 -26.47 5.58
C PRO A 108 1.42 -25.15 5.27
N LEU A 109 2.17 -24.66 6.26
CA LEU A 109 3.15 -23.62 6.08
C LEU A 109 4.54 -24.23 5.87
N ALA A 110 5.38 -23.55 5.10
CA ALA A 110 6.81 -23.83 4.99
C ALA A 110 7.60 -22.93 5.95
N GLU A 111 8.83 -23.33 6.26
CA GLU A 111 9.77 -22.61 7.12
C GLU A 111 11.08 -22.36 6.36
N GLY A 112 11.82 -21.33 6.76
CA GLY A 112 13.07 -20.93 6.12
C GLY A 112 12.90 -20.09 4.86
N GLU A 113 13.94 -20.07 4.03
CA GLU A 113 13.92 -19.36 2.74
C GLU A 113 13.43 -20.28 1.62
N GLU A 114 12.78 -19.69 0.61
CA GLU A 114 12.31 -20.40 -0.57
C GLU A 114 13.24 -20.10 -1.77
N PRO A 115 13.58 -21.08 -2.61
CA PRO A 115 14.40 -20.87 -3.79
C PRO A 115 13.57 -20.22 -4.91
N ILE A 116 13.41 -18.90 -4.85
CA ILE A 116 12.64 -18.14 -5.84
C ILE A 116 13.46 -17.95 -7.11
N THR A 117 12.94 -18.43 -8.24
CA THR A 117 13.52 -18.13 -9.55
C THR A 117 13.12 -16.72 -9.96
N ALA A 118 14.11 -15.84 -10.11
CA ALA A 118 13.87 -14.48 -10.56
C ALA A 118 13.19 -14.45 -11.94
N ALA A 119 12.30 -13.48 -12.13
CA ALA A 119 11.66 -13.18 -13.41
C ALA A 119 12.07 -11.79 -13.88
N THR A 120 11.76 -11.43 -15.12
CA THR A 120 11.93 -10.04 -15.60
C THR A 120 10.64 -9.27 -15.37
N PHE A 121 10.69 -8.27 -14.50
CA PHE A 121 9.62 -7.29 -14.35
C PHE A 121 9.89 -6.08 -15.25
N VAL A 122 8.97 -5.77 -16.18
CA VAL A 122 9.03 -4.58 -17.03
C VAL A 122 8.02 -3.57 -16.49
N PRO A 123 8.45 -2.46 -15.84
CA PRO A 123 7.53 -1.50 -15.26
C PRO A 123 6.85 -0.66 -16.35
N ALA A 124 5.55 -0.44 -16.19
CA ALA A 124 4.78 0.54 -16.95
C ALA A 124 4.01 1.44 -15.95
N GLU A 125 4.62 2.57 -15.60
CA GLU A 125 4.10 3.47 -14.56
C GLU A 125 2.79 4.14 -14.97
N ARG A 126 1.80 4.13 -14.07
CA ARG A 126 0.55 4.88 -14.18
C ARG A 126 0.75 6.30 -13.66
N ASP A 127 0.20 7.28 -14.37
CA ASP A 127 0.30 8.70 -14.00
C ASP A 127 -0.97 9.23 -13.29
N ASP A 128 -1.93 8.35 -13.05
CA ASP A 128 -3.30 8.73 -12.71
C ASP A 128 -3.80 8.17 -11.37
N ASP A 129 -2.95 7.41 -10.68
CA ASP A 129 -3.19 6.79 -9.38
C ASP A 129 -2.37 7.43 -8.23
N VAL A 130 -1.67 8.55 -8.53
CA VAL A 130 -0.89 9.36 -7.60
C VAL A 130 -1.18 10.86 -7.78
N ILE A 131 -1.29 11.62 -6.69
CA ILE A 131 -1.24 13.09 -6.73
C ILE A 131 -0.15 13.65 -5.84
N ALA A 132 0.61 14.62 -6.36
CA ALA A 132 1.63 15.33 -5.60
C ALA A 132 1.00 16.21 -4.51
N ARG A 133 1.61 16.33 -3.32
CA ARG A 133 1.11 17.20 -2.23
C ARG A 133 0.81 18.61 -2.66
N ASP A 134 1.73 19.25 -3.37
CA ASP A 134 1.56 20.66 -3.71
C ASP A 134 0.45 20.84 -4.74
N ALA A 135 0.27 19.87 -5.65
CA ALA A 135 -0.87 19.82 -6.55
C ALA A 135 -2.18 19.58 -5.77
N LEU A 136 -2.20 18.66 -4.81
CA LEU A 136 -3.36 18.40 -3.96
C LEU A 136 -3.73 19.64 -3.13
N ALA A 137 -2.75 20.33 -2.57
CA ALA A 137 -2.96 21.55 -1.77
C ALA A 137 -3.61 22.68 -2.59
N GLN A 138 -3.32 22.74 -3.89
CA GLN A 138 -3.91 23.72 -4.82
C GLN A 138 -5.29 23.30 -5.35
N THR A 139 -5.72 22.06 -5.11
CA THR A 139 -6.93 21.48 -5.71
C THR A 139 -7.84 20.79 -4.69
N LEU A 140 -7.69 21.09 -3.40
CA LEU A 140 -8.47 20.47 -2.31
C LEU A 140 -10.00 20.56 -2.54
N ASP A 141 -10.46 21.67 -3.12
CA ASP A 141 -11.87 21.93 -3.44
C ASP A 141 -12.43 21.05 -4.57
N ARG A 142 -11.55 20.44 -5.37
CA ARG A 142 -11.87 19.59 -6.53
C ARG A 142 -11.91 18.10 -6.21
N HIS A 143 -11.60 17.73 -4.97
CA HIS A 143 -11.36 16.36 -4.58
C HIS A 143 -12.20 15.94 -3.36
N VAL A 144 -12.66 14.69 -3.39
CA VAL A 144 -13.13 14.01 -2.17
C VAL A 144 -11.92 13.29 -1.58
N ILE A 145 -11.43 13.82 -0.46
CA ILE A 145 -10.28 13.24 0.26
C ILE A 145 -10.80 12.31 1.33
N VAL A 146 -10.26 11.10 1.37
CA VAL A 146 -10.58 10.10 2.38
C VAL A 146 -9.32 9.69 3.14
N ASP A 147 -9.40 9.76 4.47
CA ASP A 147 -8.33 9.42 5.40
C ASP A 147 -8.61 8.05 6.03
N ALA A 148 -7.71 7.10 5.77
CA ALA A 148 -7.85 5.71 6.20
C ALA A 148 -7.40 5.45 7.64
N ARG A 149 -6.94 6.47 8.38
CA ARG A 149 -6.50 6.32 9.77
C ARG A 149 -7.67 6.05 10.71
N LEU A 150 -7.37 5.45 11.86
CA LEU A 150 -8.34 5.27 12.94
C LEU A 150 -8.84 6.63 13.46
N PRO A 151 -10.09 6.72 13.97
CA PRO A 151 -10.70 7.99 14.38
C PRO A 151 -9.88 8.84 15.36
N PRO A 152 -9.21 8.29 16.40
CA PRO A 152 -8.36 9.09 17.29
C PRO A 152 -7.24 9.84 16.55
N ARG A 153 -6.57 9.15 15.62
CA ARG A 153 -5.49 9.72 14.80
C ARG A 153 -6.00 10.76 13.82
N TYR A 154 -7.17 10.52 13.22
CA TYR A 154 -7.84 11.48 12.35
C TYR A 154 -8.27 12.76 13.09
N ARG A 155 -8.72 12.64 14.35
CA ARG A 155 -9.04 13.78 15.22
C ARG A 155 -7.79 14.52 15.71
N GLY A 156 -6.61 13.90 15.60
CA GLY A 156 -5.35 14.47 16.05
C GLY A 156 -5.07 14.27 17.53
N GLU A 157 -5.62 13.22 18.13
CA GLU A 157 -5.26 12.82 19.48
C GLU A 157 -3.77 12.40 19.52
N PRO A 158 -3.06 12.66 20.63
CA PRO A 158 -1.66 12.25 20.79
C PRO A 158 -1.49 10.75 20.54
N ASN A 159 -0.49 10.40 19.73
CA ASN A 159 -0.19 9.01 19.40
C ASN A 159 1.29 8.86 19.02
N PRO A 160 1.90 7.67 19.16
CA PRO A 160 3.32 7.47 18.90
C PRO A 160 3.68 7.42 17.41
N VAL A 161 2.69 7.53 16.52
CA VAL A 161 2.81 7.20 15.09
C VAL A 161 2.86 8.48 14.23
N ASP A 162 2.05 9.49 14.56
CA ASP A 162 1.90 10.72 13.80
C ASP A 162 2.73 11.86 14.39
N ALA A 163 3.70 12.36 13.62
CA ALA A 163 4.50 13.52 14.01
C ALA A 163 3.68 14.82 14.15
N TYR A 164 2.53 14.91 13.46
CA TYR A 164 1.65 16.06 13.50
C TYR A 164 0.20 15.62 13.74
N PRO A 165 -0.50 16.21 14.72
CA PRO A 165 -1.90 15.91 14.96
C PRO A 165 -2.79 16.50 13.86
N GLY A 166 -3.95 15.89 13.67
CA GLY A 166 -5.02 16.38 12.81
C GLY A 166 -5.07 15.68 11.46
N ARG A 167 -5.61 16.38 10.47
CA ARG A 167 -5.96 15.85 9.14
C ARG A 167 -5.87 16.92 8.07
N ILE A 168 -5.97 16.51 6.79
CA ILE A 168 -6.14 17.47 5.70
C ILE A 168 -7.52 18.14 5.84
N PRO A 169 -7.61 19.48 5.71
CA PRO A 169 -8.88 20.18 5.70
C PRO A 169 -9.85 19.60 4.66
N GLY A 170 -11.10 19.35 5.08
CA GLY A 170 -12.12 18.75 4.22
C GLY A 170 -12.02 17.24 4.00
N ALA A 171 -10.98 16.57 4.52
CA ALA A 171 -10.90 15.11 4.48
C ALA A 171 -12.05 14.47 5.28
N LEU A 172 -12.58 13.37 4.74
CA LEU A 172 -13.52 12.48 5.42
C LEU A 172 -12.76 11.31 6.04
N ASN A 173 -13.14 10.88 7.24
CA ASN A 173 -12.55 9.68 7.82
C ASN A 173 -13.25 8.43 7.26
N ALA A 174 -12.49 7.50 6.71
CA ALA A 174 -12.97 6.15 6.40
C ALA A 174 -11.91 5.15 6.85
N PRO A 175 -11.91 4.77 8.15
CA PRO A 175 -10.92 3.85 8.70
C PRO A 175 -10.80 2.59 7.85
N TRP A 176 -9.58 2.11 7.66
CA TRP A 176 -9.31 0.98 6.77
C TRP A 176 -10.03 -0.32 7.17
N ASN A 177 -10.41 -0.44 8.45
CA ASN A 177 -11.08 -1.57 9.07
C ASN A 177 -12.61 -1.39 9.17
N GLU A 178 -13.16 -0.32 8.60
CA GLU A 178 -14.58 -0.02 8.61
C GLU A 178 -15.13 0.03 7.17
N PRO A 179 -16.46 -0.14 6.99
CA PRO A 179 -17.10 0.14 5.72
C PRO A 179 -16.80 1.57 5.24
N LEU A 180 -16.72 1.75 3.92
CA LEU A 180 -16.66 3.09 3.36
C LEU A 180 -17.94 3.86 3.73
N PRO A 181 -17.84 5.10 4.24
CA PRO A 181 -19.00 5.94 4.45
C PRO A 181 -19.59 6.36 3.10
N ASP A 182 -20.82 6.88 3.14
CA ASP A 182 -21.42 7.53 1.97
C ASP A 182 -20.55 8.72 1.56
N LEU A 183 -20.06 8.67 0.32
CA LEU A 183 -19.22 9.74 -0.23
C LEU A 183 -20.10 10.75 -0.95
N PRO A 184 -19.81 12.06 -0.84
CA PRO A 184 -20.60 13.09 -1.50
C PRO A 184 -20.67 12.84 -3.01
N SER A 185 -21.87 12.94 -3.57
CA SER A 185 -22.20 12.71 -4.99
C SER A 185 -21.64 13.77 -5.94
N ARG A 186 -20.84 14.73 -5.44
CA ARG A 186 -20.06 15.65 -6.28
C ARG A 186 -19.22 14.77 -7.18
N ARG A 187 -19.62 14.61 -8.46
CA ARG A 187 -19.01 13.71 -9.45
C ARG A 187 -17.50 13.64 -9.18
N PRO A 188 -17.01 12.63 -8.44
CA PRO A 188 -15.60 12.60 -8.15
C PRO A 188 -14.98 12.23 -9.46
N ARG A 189 -14.16 13.11 -10.04
CA ARG A 189 -13.32 12.67 -11.17
C ARG A 189 -12.41 11.53 -10.71
N ARG A 190 -12.03 11.47 -9.41
CA ARG A 190 -11.23 10.39 -8.78
C ARG A 190 -11.45 10.34 -7.24
N LEU A 191 -11.39 9.14 -6.63
CA LEU A 191 -11.37 8.94 -5.17
C LEU A 191 -9.92 8.89 -4.65
N LEU A 192 -9.60 9.75 -3.68
CA LEU A 192 -8.27 9.83 -3.05
C LEU A 192 -8.27 9.13 -1.70
N ARG A 193 -7.50 8.04 -1.56
CA ARG A 193 -7.25 7.36 -0.28
C ARG A 193 -5.87 7.75 0.22
N ILE A 194 -5.84 8.69 1.15
CA ILE A 194 -4.61 9.20 1.73
C ILE A 194 -4.11 8.29 2.86
N ARG A 195 -2.82 7.98 2.86
CA ARG A 195 -2.10 7.51 4.05
C ARG A 195 -0.86 8.40 4.28
N HIS A 196 -0.93 9.17 5.37
CA HIS A 196 0.04 10.10 5.95
C HIS A 196 0.36 11.41 5.22
N HIS A 197 0.30 12.51 6.00
CA HIS A 197 0.71 13.86 5.61
C HIS A 197 1.54 14.54 6.69
N ARG A 198 2.41 15.43 6.22
CA ARG A 198 2.83 16.66 6.89
C ARG A 198 1.92 17.79 6.39
N MET A 199 1.33 18.57 7.29
CA MET A 199 0.62 19.82 6.95
C MET A 199 1.16 20.95 7.83
N ARG A 200 1.47 22.09 7.23
CA ARG A 200 1.81 23.32 7.95
C ARG A 200 0.53 23.95 8.51
N ARG A 201 0.65 24.61 9.67
CA ARG A 201 -0.35 25.53 10.24
C ARG A 201 -0.85 26.53 9.17
N PRO A 202 -2.13 26.96 9.20
CA PRO A 202 -2.52 28.16 8.46
C PRO A 202 -1.67 29.35 8.96
N PRO A 203 -1.24 30.26 8.07
CA PRO A 203 -0.38 31.36 8.47
C PRO A 203 -1.15 32.31 9.40
N GLN A 204 -0.71 32.44 10.65
CA GLN A 204 -0.74 33.75 11.28
C GLN A 204 0.34 34.60 10.60
N ALA A 205 0.03 35.86 10.32
CA ALA A 205 0.83 36.77 9.51
C ALA A 205 2.34 36.60 9.73
N ALA A 206 3.07 36.18 8.69
CA ALA A 206 4.52 36.07 8.73
C ALA A 206 5.17 37.44 8.43
N PRO A 207 6.23 37.84 9.14
CA PRO A 207 6.94 39.07 8.85
C PRO A 207 7.67 38.99 7.50
N ARG A 208 7.78 40.14 6.80
CA ARG A 208 8.49 40.27 5.52
C ARG A 208 9.96 39.87 5.68
N GLY A 209 10.43 38.92 4.87
CA GLY A 209 11.87 38.70 4.65
C GLY A 209 12.39 37.25 4.65
N ALA A 210 11.58 36.23 4.91
CA ALA A 210 12.07 34.85 4.94
C ALA A 210 12.13 34.23 3.53
N ARG A 211 13.34 33.86 3.06
CA ARG A 211 13.57 33.02 1.87
C ARG A 211 12.80 31.71 2.00
N GLN A 212 12.04 31.33 0.97
CA GLN A 212 11.36 30.04 0.89
C GLN A 212 12.39 28.91 0.77
N PRO A 213 12.41 27.93 1.68
CA PRO A 213 13.12 26.69 1.43
C PRO A 213 12.39 25.89 0.35
N SER A 214 13.13 25.31 -0.59
CA SER A 214 12.64 24.41 -1.64
C SER A 214 11.82 23.26 -1.02
N LEU A 215 10.62 23.04 -1.55
CA LEU A 215 9.61 22.15 -0.98
C LEU A 215 9.65 20.75 -1.61
N PRO A 216 9.61 19.65 -0.81
CA PRO A 216 9.67 18.28 -1.33
C PRO A 216 8.32 17.75 -1.82
N ARG A 217 8.34 16.79 -2.75
CA ARG A 217 7.18 16.06 -3.33
C ARG A 217 6.55 15.11 -2.30
N LEU A 218 5.28 14.71 -2.48
CA LEU A 218 4.61 13.69 -1.66
C LEU A 218 3.52 13.03 -2.51
N VAL A 219 3.46 11.71 -2.51
CA VAL A 219 2.57 10.88 -3.33
C VAL A 219 1.32 10.50 -2.54
N VAL A 220 0.15 10.91 -3.03
CA VAL A 220 -1.15 10.54 -2.48
C VAL A 220 -1.83 9.54 -3.40
N ARG A 221 -2.26 8.40 -2.83
CA ARG A 221 -2.94 7.31 -3.55
C ARG A 221 -4.34 7.72 -4.02
N LEU A 222 -4.53 7.65 -5.33
CA LEU A 222 -5.81 7.71 -6.04
C LEU A 222 -6.21 6.26 -6.35
N GLY A 223 -7.40 5.83 -5.97
CA GLY A 223 -7.86 4.48 -6.28
C GLY A 223 -9.38 4.38 -6.22
N ALA A 224 -10.00 4.20 -7.39
CA ALA A 224 -11.42 3.88 -7.53
C ALA A 224 -11.71 2.40 -7.25
N ASP A 225 -10.70 1.52 -7.41
CA ASP A 225 -10.86 0.08 -7.23
C ASP A 225 -10.50 -0.36 -5.82
N ARG A 226 -11.41 -1.10 -5.18
CA ARG A 226 -11.02 -1.98 -4.07
C ARG A 226 -10.07 -3.04 -4.62
N PRO A 227 -9.10 -3.55 -3.83
CA PRO A 227 -8.58 -4.88 -4.14
C PRO A 227 -9.79 -5.82 -4.33
N PRO A 228 -9.76 -6.74 -5.32
CA PRO A 228 -10.87 -7.67 -5.52
C PRO A 228 -11.24 -8.26 -4.17
N ALA A 229 -12.55 -8.34 -3.88
CA ALA A 229 -13.04 -8.88 -2.62
C ALA A 229 -12.27 -10.17 -2.31
N ARG A 230 -11.63 -10.21 -1.12
CA ARG A 230 -10.70 -11.27 -0.66
C ARG A 230 -10.95 -12.57 -1.41
N LEU A 231 -9.98 -12.98 -2.25
CA LEU A 231 -10.12 -14.18 -3.07
C LEU A 231 -10.43 -15.36 -2.14
N ARG A 232 -11.67 -15.86 -2.18
CA ARG A 232 -12.05 -17.06 -1.43
C ARG A 232 -11.57 -18.25 -2.24
N LEU A 233 -10.55 -18.96 -1.77
CA LEU A 233 -10.18 -20.25 -2.33
C LEU A 233 -11.39 -21.19 -2.20
N GLY A 234 -12.04 -21.48 -3.32
CA GLY A 234 -13.21 -22.34 -3.39
C GLY A 234 -12.84 -23.80 -3.19
N ARG A 235 -13.71 -24.56 -2.51
CA ARG A 235 -13.61 -26.02 -2.42
C ARG A 235 -13.85 -26.64 -3.80
N GLU A 236 -12.88 -27.38 -4.32
CA GLU A 236 -13.20 -28.58 -5.09
C GLU A 236 -13.69 -29.64 -4.09
N ARG A 237 -14.99 -29.96 -4.16
CA ARG A 237 -15.52 -31.14 -3.48
C ARG A 237 -15.12 -32.35 -4.33
N ASN A 238 -14.03 -33.01 -3.96
CA ASN A 238 -13.82 -34.41 -4.31
C ASN A 238 -14.97 -35.23 -3.72
N GLY A 239 -15.79 -35.78 -4.61
CA GLY A 239 -16.90 -36.66 -4.28
C GLY A 239 -17.02 -37.75 -5.34
N PHE A 240 -16.03 -38.63 -5.41
CA PHE A 240 -16.24 -39.99 -5.90
C PHE A 240 -17.16 -40.70 -4.90
N GLY A 241 -18.31 -41.19 -5.35
CA GLY A 241 -19.23 -42.01 -4.57
C GLY A 241 -20.39 -42.47 -5.43
N ARG A 242 -20.40 -43.77 -5.72
CA ARG A 242 -21.30 -44.49 -6.63
C ARG A 242 -22.74 -44.58 -6.10
N LEU A 243 -23.64 -44.82 -7.06
CA LEU A 243 -25.06 -45.21 -7.01
C LEU A 243 -26.05 -44.06 -6.76
#